data_AF-A0A9P3KAF8-F1
#
_entry.id   AF-A0A9P3KAF8-F1
#
_cell.length_a   1.000
_cell.length_b   1.000
_cell.length_c   1.000
_cell.angle_alpha   90.00
_cell.angle_beta   90.00
_cell.angle_gamma   90.00
#
_symmetry.space_group_name_H-M   'P 1'
#
loop_
_entity.id
_entity.type
_entity.pdbx_description
1 polymer ?
#
loop_
_entity_poly.entity_id
_entity_poly.type
_entity_poly.pdbx_seq_one_letter_code
_entity_poly.pdbx_strand_id
1 'polypeptide(L)'
;MMVMMMVMMMVMMMVMMMVMMMVMMMMVMMMVMMMVMMMVMMMVMMMVMMMVMMMVMMMVMMMVMMMVMMMMMMMMVMMMVMMMVMMMVMMMMMVMMVMMMMMMMMMMVMMVMMVMMVMVMVMVMMMVMMVVMMMMMVMMAAYRRQAMKWHPDRVHAARGGARGAEDAAAARFRAIAEAYEVLGNEARRRAYNSRRQGWRQRQAQGGGWASAQRQGGRQAGWDTGGRGGSSSSSSSYWNHQQQQQQQHYRHDQQRWQQQEGGGGAWGRVWSQWGRGGWVAALRRGMGPADLAFHAAIGSLLVGGLVLGGTAGDYLWASANRGVSAVPDGMWW
;
A
#
# COMPACT_ATOMS: atom_id res chain seq x y z
N MET A 1 90.71 -7.63 131.41
CA MET A 1 90.76 -8.00 129.96
C MET A 1 89.47 -8.62 129.45
N MET A 2 88.86 -9.63 130.09
CA MET A 2 87.62 -10.24 129.58
C MET A 2 86.44 -9.27 129.42
N VAL A 3 86.25 -8.33 130.37
CA VAL A 3 85.18 -7.32 130.29
C VAL A 3 85.38 -6.36 129.11
N MET A 4 86.61 -5.92 128.82
CA MET A 4 86.91 -5.11 127.63
C MET A 4 86.65 -5.89 126.33
N MET A 5 86.98 -7.19 126.28
CA MET A 5 86.71 -8.02 125.10
C MET A 5 85.20 -8.23 124.88
N MET A 6 84.41 -8.42 125.95
CA MET A 6 82.95 -8.49 125.84
C MET A 6 82.33 -7.17 125.37
N VAL A 7 82.78 -6.04 125.92
CA VAL A 7 82.31 -4.71 125.50
C VAL A 7 82.68 -4.45 124.03
N MET A 8 83.90 -4.80 123.60
CA MET A 8 84.33 -4.63 122.21
C MET A 8 83.55 -5.54 121.24
N MET A 9 83.21 -6.77 121.65
CA MET A 9 82.35 -7.67 120.87
C MET A 9 80.90 -7.18 120.79
N MET A 10 80.34 -6.64 121.89
CA MET A 10 78.99 -6.04 121.85
C MET A 10 78.95 -4.80 120.96
N VAL A 11 79.97 -3.93 121.04
CA VAL A 11 80.07 -2.76 120.17
C VAL A 11 80.24 -3.17 118.71
N MET A 12 81.10 -4.15 118.40
CA MET A 12 81.23 -4.66 117.03
C MET A 12 79.94 -5.32 116.51
N MET A 13 79.21 -6.06 117.35
CA MET A 13 77.90 -6.61 116.96
C MET A 13 76.84 -5.54 116.74
N MET A 14 76.78 -4.50 117.57
CA MET A 14 75.87 -3.37 117.35
C MET A 14 76.21 -2.61 116.08
N VAL A 15 77.51 -2.34 115.83
CA VAL A 15 77.95 -1.69 114.60
C VAL A 15 77.64 -2.56 113.38
N MET A 16 77.89 -3.86 113.43
CA MET A 16 77.51 -4.79 112.33
C MET A 16 75.99 -4.83 112.11
N MET A 17 75.17 -4.81 113.17
CA MET A 17 73.71 -4.75 113.03
C MET A 17 73.23 -3.41 112.46
N MET A 18 73.82 -2.29 112.87
CA MET A 18 73.49 -0.97 112.29
C MET A 18 73.88 -0.89 110.82
N VAL A 19 75.07 -1.41 110.46
CA VAL A 19 75.52 -1.48 109.07
C VAL A 19 74.60 -2.40 108.25
N MET A 20 74.25 -3.58 108.76
CA MET A 20 73.30 -4.49 108.10
C MET A 20 71.92 -3.85 107.91
N MET A 21 71.40 -3.13 108.90
CA MET A 21 70.12 -2.40 108.74
C MET A 21 70.21 -1.27 107.73
N MET A 22 71.30 -0.50 107.69
CA MET A 22 71.51 0.54 106.68
C MET A 22 71.62 -0.06 105.27
N VAL A 23 72.35 -1.18 105.12
CA VAL A 23 72.45 -1.89 103.83
C VAL A 23 71.10 -2.46 103.40
N MET A 24 70.32 -3.05 104.32
CA MET A 24 68.97 -3.51 104.03
C MET A 24 68.04 -2.37 103.62
N MET A 25 68.08 -1.22 104.31
CA MET A 25 67.29 -0.05 103.91
C MET A 25 67.71 0.49 102.54
N MET A 26 69.01 0.55 102.24
CA MET A 26 69.50 0.96 100.91
C MET A 26 69.06 -0.01 99.81
N MET A 27 69.10 -1.32 100.07
CA MET A 27 68.59 -2.32 99.12
C MET A 27 67.09 -2.18 98.90
N VAL A 28 66.31 -1.97 99.96
CA VAL A 28 64.86 -1.75 99.86
C VAL A 28 64.56 -0.47 99.08
N MET A 29 65.26 0.63 99.35
CA MET A 29 65.09 1.89 98.61
C MET A 29 65.46 1.73 97.12
N MET A 30 66.53 0.99 96.79
CA MET A 30 66.87 0.69 95.40
C MET A 30 65.83 -0.20 94.72
N MET A 31 65.29 -1.21 95.42
CA MET A 31 64.21 -2.05 94.88
C MET A 31 62.93 -1.24 94.63
N VAL A 32 62.56 -0.36 95.56
CA VAL A 32 61.40 0.53 95.40
C VAL A 32 61.60 1.49 94.23
N MET A 33 62.77 2.12 94.11
CA MET A 33 63.08 3.00 92.98
C MET A 33 63.05 2.26 91.64
N MET A 34 63.59 1.03 91.57
CA MET A 34 63.51 0.22 90.36
C MET A 34 62.07 -0.20 90.03
N MET A 35 61.26 -0.57 91.02
CA MET A 35 59.85 -0.88 90.80
C MET A 35 59.07 0.34 90.31
N VAL A 36 59.28 1.51 90.89
CA VAL A 36 58.64 2.76 90.45
C VAL A 36 59.06 3.11 89.03
N MET A 37 60.35 3.04 88.70
CA MET A 37 60.84 3.29 87.34
C MET A 37 60.25 2.30 86.32
N MET A 38 60.13 1.02 86.66
CA MET A 38 59.49 0.02 85.79
C MET A 38 57.99 0.29 85.60
N MET A 39 57.26 0.67 86.67
CA MET A 39 55.85 1.04 86.56
C MET A 39 55.64 2.27 85.69
N VAL A 40 56.47 3.32 85.86
CA VAL A 40 56.41 4.53 85.03
C VAL A 40 56.72 4.20 83.57
N MET A 41 57.76 3.41 83.30
CA MET A 41 58.10 3.00 81.93
C MET A 41 56.98 2.17 81.28
N MET A 42 56.33 1.26 82.02
CA MET A 42 55.20 0.50 81.50
C MET A 42 53.98 1.39 81.24
N MET A 43 53.69 2.36 82.11
CA MET A 43 52.59 3.32 81.89
C MET A 43 52.85 4.17 80.64
N VAL A 44 54.08 4.70 80.47
CA VAL A 44 54.45 5.49 79.29
C VAL A 44 54.35 4.64 78.03
N MET A 45 54.87 3.41 78.03
CA MET A 45 54.75 2.49 76.89
C MET A 45 53.28 2.19 76.54
N MET A 46 52.41 1.97 77.52
CA MET A 46 50.98 1.76 77.26
C MET A 46 50.30 3.01 76.70
N MET A 47 50.61 4.21 77.21
CA MET A 47 50.06 5.46 76.66
C MET A 47 50.51 5.69 75.22
N VAL A 48 51.79 5.47 74.92
CA VAL A 48 52.33 5.60 73.56
C VAL A 48 51.68 4.57 72.63
N MET A 49 51.56 3.31 73.04
CA MET A 49 50.89 2.27 72.24
C MET A 49 49.42 2.60 71.98
N MET A 50 48.68 3.12 72.97
CA MET A 50 47.29 3.56 72.77
C MET A 50 47.19 4.75 71.80
N MET A 51 48.09 5.74 71.92
CA MET A 51 48.15 6.86 70.98
C MET A 51 48.44 6.40 69.55
N VAL A 52 49.42 5.50 69.37
CA VAL A 52 49.76 4.94 68.06
C VAL A 52 48.58 4.17 67.49
N MET A 53 47.92 3.32 68.28
CA MET A 53 46.75 2.57 67.83
C MET A 53 45.59 3.50 67.45
N MET A 54 45.34 4.57 68.20
CA MET A 54 44.31 5.56 67.83
C MET A 54 44.67 6.31 66.54
N MET A 55 45.93 6.70 66.34
CA MET A 55 46.37 7.34 65.09
C MET A 55 46.23 6.40 63.90
N VAL A 56 46.60 5.12 64.04
CA VAL A 56 46.44 4.11 63.00
C VAL A 56 44.96 3.90 62.68
N MET A 57 44.11 3.75 63.70
CA MET A 57 42.66 3.60 63.49
C MET A 57 42.05 4.81 62.78
N MET A 58 42.44 6.04 63.14
CA MET A 58 41.98 7.25 62.44
C MET A 58 42.46 7.31 60.99
N MET A 59 43.72 6.95 60.72
CA MET A 59 44.24 6.88 59.34
C MET A 59 43.50 5.82 58.50
N VAL A 60 43.25 4.64 59.07
CA VAL A 60 42.49 3.58 58.39
C VAL A 60 41.05 4.05 58.11
N MET A 61 40.37 4.65 59.09
CA MET A 61 39.02 5.18 58.90
C MET A 61 38.98 6.27 57.82
N MET A 62 39.97 7.18 57.77
CA MET A 62 40.05 8.18 56.70
C MET A 62 40.29 7.56 55.32
N MET A 63 41.16 6.55 55.21
CA MET A 63 41.38 5.83 53.95
C MET A 63 40.12 5.11 53.48
N VAL A 64 39.41 4.43 54.39
CA VAL A 64 38.14 3.75 54.08
C VAL A 64 37.09 4.78 53.63
N MET A 65 36.94 5.90 54.33
CA MET A 65 36.01 6.96 53.94
C MET A 65 36.33 7.54 52.56
N MET A 66 37.61 7.76 52.23
CA MET A 66 38.02 8.21 50.90
C MET A 66 37.71 7.17 49.82
N MET A 67 37.95 5.88 50.08
CA MET A 67 37.58 4.82 49.13
C MET A 67 36.07 4.74 48.91
N VAL A 68 35.28 4.84 49.98
CA VAL A 68 33.81 4.84 49.89
C VAL A 68 33.32 6.05 49.10
N MET A 69 33.86 7.25 49.34
CA MET A 69 33.51 8.44 48.55
C MET A 69 33.89 8.30 47.08
N MET A 70 35.06 7.73 46.75
CA MET A 70 35.43 7.45 45.37
C MET A 70 34.50 6.45 44.70
N MET A 71 34.10 5.38 45.39
CA MET A 71 33.12 4.42 44.86
C MET A 71 31.74 5.06 44.63
N MET A 72 31.28 5.90 45.56
CA MET A 72 30.01 6.63 45.40
C MET A 72 30.07 7.60 44.21
N MET A 73 31.18 8.33 44.04
CA MET A 73 31.37 9.20 42.87
C MET A 73 31.38 8.41 41.57
N MET A 74 32.07 7.26 41.51
CA MET A 74 32.04 6.40 40.33
C MET A 74 30.64 5.86 40.03
N MET A 75 29.87 5.45 41.05
CA MET A 75 28.48 5.02 40.85
C MET A 75 27.59 6.16 40.34
N MET A 76 27.74 7.39 40.86
CA MET A 76 27.00 8.55 40.36
C MET A 76 27.35 8.86 38.90
N VAL A 77 28.64 8.82 38.53
CA VAL A 77 29.08 9.02 37.14
C VAL A 77 28.50 7.94 36.24
N MET A 78 28.55 6.67 36.64
CA MET A 78 27.96 5.57 35.87
C MET A 78 26.44 5.74 35.68
N MET A 79 25.72 6.18 36.72
CA MET A 79 24.28 6.48 36.60
C MET A 79 24.00 7.67 35.66
N MET A 80 24.80 8.74 35.72
CA MET A 80 24.68 9.87 34.79
C MET A 80 24.93 9.46 33.35
N VAL A 81 25.98 8.65 33.10
CA VAL A 81 26.28 8.11 31.77
C VAL A 81 25.12 7.25 31.27
N MET A 82 24.60 6.35 32.10
CA MET A 82 23.43 5.53 31.73
C MET A 82 22.20 6.38 31.40
N MET A 83 21.93 7.44 32.17
CA MET A 83 20.83 8.37 31.86
C MET A 83 21.05 9.12 30.54
N MET A 84 22.28 9.58 30.25
CA MET A 84 22.61 10.22 28.98
C MET A 84 22.42 9.26 27.79
N VAL A 85 22.87 8.02 27.93
CA VAL A 85 22.69 6.97 26.91
C VAL A 85 21.20 6.71 26.68
N MET A 86 20.41 6.56 27.75
CA MET A 86 18.96 6.37 27.64
C MET A 86 18.27 7.55 26.95
N MET A 87 18.65 8.79 27.24
CA MET A 87 18.12 9.97 26.55
C MET A 87 18.50 9.99 25.06
N MET A 88 19.73 9.64 24.70
CA MET A 88 20.15 9.52 23.30
C MET A 88 19.36 8.44 22.56
N VAL A 89 19.15 7.28 23.18
CA VAL A 89 18.36 6.19 22.61
C VAL A 89 16.89 6.62 22.42
N MET A 90 16.30 7.30 23.41
CA MET A 90 14.93 7.84 23.27
C MET A 90 14.81 8.87 22.16
N MET A 91 15.78 9.79 22.02
CA MET A 91 15.80 10.73 20.90
C MET A 91 15.91 10.01 19.55
N MET A 92 16.77 9.00 19.44
CA MET A 92 16.90 8.21 18.21
C MET A 92 15.61 7.46 17.87
N MET A 93 14.93 6.89 18.87
CA MET A 93 13.63 6.24 18.68
C MET A 93 12.56 7.22 18.23
N MET A 94 12.49 8.42 18.82
CA MET A 94 11.56 9.47 18.37
C MET A 94 11.83 9.89 16.92
N VAL A 95 13.09 10.09 16.54
CA VAL A 95 13.45 10.41 15.16
C VAL A 95 13.04 9.29 14.20
N MET A 96 13.26 8.02 14.55
CA MET A 96 12.82 6.89 13.73
C MET A 96 11.29 6.81 13.61
N MET A 97 10.54 7.06 14.69
CA MET A 97 9.07 7.11 14.63
C MET A 97 8.58 8.23 13.71
N VAL A 98 9.17 9.43 13.80
CA VAL A 98 8.82 10.55 12.92
C VAL A 98 9.14 10.22 11.46
N MET A 99 10.29 9.61 11.17
CA MET A 99 10.65 9.17 9.82
C MET A 99 9.66 8.12 9.28
N MET A 100 9.22 7.16 10.10
CA MET A 100 8.20 6.19 9.71
C MET A 100 6.84 6.86 9.45
N MET A 101 6.43 7.81 10.29
CA MET A 101 5.20 8.59 10.05
C MET A 101 5.26 9.39 8.75
N MET A 102 6.40 10.03 8.45
CA MET A 102 6.58 10.74 7.18
C MET A 102 6.52 9.80 5.98
N MET A 103 7.13 8.61 6.06
CA MET A 103 7.02 7.60 4.99
C MET A 103 5.57 7.11 4.80
N MET A 104 4.83 6.88 5.89
CA MET A 104 3.41 6.52 5.80
C MET A 104 2.56 7.64 5.19
N MET A 105 2.80 8.90 5.56
CA MET A 105 2.12 10.04 4.94
C MET A 105 2.42 10.14 3.44
N MET A 106 3.69 9.99 3.04
CA MET A 106 4.06 9.98 1.62
C MET A 106 3.38 8.82 0.86
N MET A 107 3.33 7.62 1.44
CA MET A 107 2.61 6.49 0.84
C MET A 107 1.10 6.76 0.70
N MET A 108 0.47 7.36 1.71
CA MET A 108 -0.95 7.76 1.62
C MET A 108 -1.18 8.80 0.52
N VAL A 109 -0.32 9.81 0.41
CA VAL A 109 -0.43 10.83 -0.66
C VAL A 109 -0.26 10.19 -2.04
N MET A 110 0.70 9.28 -2.21
CA MET A 110 0.88 8.55 -3.46
C MET A 110 -0.32 7.66 -3.80
N MET A 111 -0.93 7.00 -2.80
CA MET A 111 -2.16 6.22 -3.00
C MET A 111 -3.32 7.11 -3.44
N VAL A 112 -3.53 8.27 -2.80
CA VAL A 112 -4.57 9.22 -3.17
C VAL A 112 -4.35 9.75 -4.59
N MET A 113 -3.10 10.09 -4.96
CA MET A 113 -2.76 10.53 -6.31
C MET A 113 -3.04 9.45 -7.36
N MET A 114 -2.73 8.18 -7.07
CA MET A 114 -3.08 7.06 -7.96
C MET A 114 -4.59 6.89 -8.10
N VAL A 115 -5.34 6.94 -6.99
CA VAL A 115 -6.81 6.83 -7.03
C VAL A 115 -7.43 7.97 -7.82
N MET A 116 -6.92 9.20 -7.65
CA MET A 116 -7.35 10.37 -8.42
C MET A 116 -7.07 10.19 -9.92
N MET A 117 -5.89 9.68 -10.31
CA MET A 117 -5.59 9.37 -11.72
C MET A 117 -6.55 8.32 -12.29
N VAL A 118 -6.85 7.25 -11.53
CA VAL A 118 -7.79 6.20 -11.95
C VAL A 118 -9.20 6.77 -12.10
N MET A 119 -9.67 7.57 -11.13
CA MET A 119 -10.96 8.25 -11.19
C MET A 119 -11.07 9.14 -12.43
N VAL A 120 -10.04 9.92 -12.75
CA VAL A 120 -10.00 10.74 -13.96
C VAL A 120 -10.07 9.88 -15.22
N MET A 121 -9.28 8.80 -15.30
CA MET A 121 -9.35 7.87 -16.45
C MET A 121 -10.75 7.26 -16.62
N VAL A 122 -11.40 6.87 -15.52
CA VAL A 122 -12.75 6.29 -15.54
C VAL A 122 -13.79 7.33 -15.97
N MET A 123 -13.72 8.58 -15.47
CA MET A 123 -14.59 9.66 -15.93
C MET A 123 -14.41 9.94 -17.43
N VAL A 124 -13.18 9.97 -17.92
CA VAL A 124 -12.88 10.17 -19.34
C VAL A 124 -13.43 9.01 -20.18
N MET A 125 -13.22 7.75 -19.77
CA MET A 125 -13.81 6.60 -20.47
C MET A 125 -15.34 6.66 -20.48
N MET A 126 -15.98 7.01 -19.37
CA MET A 126 -17.44 7.16 -19.32
C MET A 126 -17.94 8.29 -20.23
N MET A 127 -17.24 9.44 -20.26
CA MET A 127 -17.59 10.54 -21.17
C MET A 127 -17.48 10.13 -22.63
N VAL A 128 -16.39 9.44 -23.01
CA VAL A 128 -16.21 8.91 -24.38
C VAL A 128 -17.32 7.93 -24.72
N MET A 129 -17.64 6.99 -23.83
CA MET A 129 -18.72 6.02 -24.04
C MET A 129 -20.09 6.71 -24.18
N MET A 130 -20.38 7.73 -23.37
CA MET A 130 -21.62 8.53 -23.51
C MET A 130 -21.70 9.24 -24.85
N VAL A 131 -20.62 9.85 -25.33
CA VAL A 131 -20.58 10.53 -26.65
C VAL A 131 -20.80 9.53 -27.78
N VAL A 132 -20.15 8.36 -27.72
CA VAL A 132 -20.32 7.29 -28.72
C VAL A 132 -21.76 6.78 -28.74
N MET A 133 -22.33 6.50 -27.56
CA MET A 133 -23.72 6.06 -27.43
C MET A 133 -24.71 7.12 -27.90
N MET A 134 -24.49 8.40 -27.58
CA MET A 134 -25.32 9.51 -28.06
C MET A 134 -25.25 9.61 -29.59
N MET A 135 -24.06 9.54 -30.19
CA MET A 135 -23.90 9.56 -31.64
C MET A 135 -24.60 8.37 -32.32
N MET A 136 -24.49 7.18 -31.74
CA MET A 136 -25.17 5.98 -32.23
C MET A 136 -26.70 6.08 -32.12
N MET A 137 -27.22 6.57 -30.99
CA MET A 137 -28.65 6.80 -30.81
C MET A 137 -29.21 7.85 -31.77
N VAL A 138 -28.50 8.95 -32.01
CA VAL A 138 -28.92 9.99 -32.98
C VAL A 138 -28.96 9.40 -34.40
N MET A 139 -27.96 8.62 -34.80
CA MET A 139 -27.97 7.92 -36.09
C MET A 139 -29.15 6.95 -36.21
N MET A 140 -29.37 6.11 -35.21
CA MET A 140 -30.51 5.17 -35.21
C MET A 140 -31.86 5.89 -35.20
N ALA A 141 -32.00 6.97 -34.44
CA ALA A 141 -33.24 7.75 -34.38
C ALA A 141 -33.53 8.46 -35.72
N ALA A 142 -32.51 9.05 -36.35
CA ALA A 142 -32.64 9.66 -37.68
C ALA A 142 -33.01 8.62 -38.74
N TYR A 143 -32.37 7.44 -38.71
CA TYR A 143 -32.70 6.31 -39.58
C TYR A 143 -34.15 5.86 -39.38
N ARG A 144 -34.57 5.59 -38.14
CA ARG A 144 -35.92 5.14 -37.82
C ARG A 144 -37.00 6.14 -38.26
N ARG A 145 -36.76 7.44 -38.06
CA ARG A 145 -37.69 8.50 -38.52
C ARG A 145 -37.82 8.52 -40.05
N GLN A 146 -36.71 8.41 -40.78
CA GLN A 146 -36.73 8.39 -42.25
C GLN A 146 -37.32 7.09 -42.79
N ALA A 147 -36.98 5.94 -42.22
CA ALA A 147 -37.52 4.63 -42.58
C ALA A 147 -39.04 4.58 -42.41
N MET A 148 -39.59 5.13 -41.32
CA MET A 148 -41.05 5.20 -41.12
C MET A 148 -41.75 6.15 -42.10
N LYS A 149 -41.07 7.22 -42.54
CA LYS A 149 -41.65 8.17 -43.52
C LYS A 149 -41.81 7.54 -44.90
N TRP A 150 -40.87 6.69 -45.30
CA TRP A 150 -40.83 6.04 -46.61
C TRP A 150 -41.22 4.56 -46.57
N HIS A 151 -41.81 4.09 -45.47
CA HIS A 151 -42.27 2.71 -45.37
C HIS A 151 -43.38 2.46 -46.40
N PRO A 152 -43.31 1.37 -47.19
CA PRO A 152 -44.25 1.11 -48.28
C PRO A 152 -45.70 1.18 -47.80
N ASP A 153 -46.01 0.55 -46.66
CA ASP A 153 -47.35 0.56 -46.04
C ASP A 153 -47.95 1.97 -45.86
N ARG A 154 -47.13 2.95 -45.44
CA ARG A 154 -47.59 4.34 -45.26
C ARG A 154 -47.74 5.09 -46.59
N VAL A 155 -46.90 4.80 -47.57
CA VAL A 155 -46.97 5.47 -48.88
C VAL A 155 -48.15 4.92 -49.71
N HIS A 156 -48.43 3.62 -49.62
CA HIS A 156 -49.61 3.01 -50.25
C HIS A 156 -50.90 3.65 -49.73
N ALA A 157 -51.03 3.83 -48.41
CA ALA A 157 -52.21 4.45 -47.79
C ALA A 157 -52.41 5.93 -48.18
N ALA A 158 -51.32 6.70 -48.33
CA ALA A 158 -51.40 8.15 -48.55
C ALA A 158 -51.61 8.57 -50.02
N ARG A 159 -51.28 7.72 -51.00
CA ARG A 159 -51.26 8.07 -52.44
C ARG A 159 -52.13 7.21 -53.33
N GLY A 160 -53.01 6.38 -52.75
CA GLY A 160 -54.05 5.68 -53.50
C GLY A 160 -53.54 4.67 -54.54
N GLY A 161 -52.39 4.02 -54.31
CA GLY A 161 -51.90 2.91 -55.16
C GLY A 161 -51.33 3.30 -56.53
N ALA A 162 -50.93 4.56 -56.74
CA ALA A 162 -50.24 4.94 -57.97
C ALA A 162 -48.85 4.28 -58.04
N ARG A 163 -48.67 3.29 -58.93
CA ARG A 163 -47.42 2.50 -59.11
C ARG A 163 -46.12 3.33 -59.06
N GLY A 164 -46.09 4.50 -59.70
CA GLY A 164 -44.91 5.35 -59.73
C GLY A 164 -44.50 5.95 -58.37
N ALA A 165 -45.45 6.10 -57.43
CA ALA A 165 -45.16 6.60 -56.09
C ALA A 165 -44.52 5.53 -55.19
N GLU A 166 -44.81 4.26 -55.45
CA GLU A 166 -44.30 3.10 -54.72
C GLU A 166 -42.84 2.84 -55.09
N ASP A 167 -42.52 2.86 -56.38
CA ASP A 167 -41.15 2.71 -56.88
C ASP A 167 -40.23 3.82 -56.36
N ALA A 168 -40.72 5.06 -56.35
CA ALA A 168 -39.98 6.21 -55.81
C ALA A 168 -39.75 6.09 -54.29
N ALA A 169 -40.71 5.56 -53.53
CA ALA A 169 -40.55 5.32 -52.10
C ALA A 169 -39.59 4.16 -51.81
N ALA A 170 -39.67 3.07 -52.58
CA ALA A 170 -38.75 1.94 -52.48
C ALA A 170 -37.30 2.34 -52.80
N ALA A 171 -37.10 3.16 -53.83
CA ALA A 171 -35.78 3.70 -54.16
C ALA A 171 -35.21 4.57 -53.02
N ARG A 172 -36.04 5.42 -52.41
CA ARG A 172 -35.61 6.23 -51.25
C ARG A 172 -35.34 5.38 -50.01
N PHE A 173 -36.13 4.35 -49.76
CA PHE A 173 -35.91 3.44 -48.65
C PHE A 173 -34.59 2.67 -48.80
N ARG A 174 -34.27 2.17 -50.00
CA ARG A 174 -32.97 1.54 -50.29
C ARG A 174 -31.81 2.51 -50.08
N ALA A 175 -31.92 3.74 -50.57
CA ALA A 175 -30.88 4.75 -50.37
C ALA A 175 -30.67 5.09 -48.88
N ILE A 176 -31.73 5.13 -48.07
CA ILE A 176 -31.63 5.34 -46.61
C ILE A 176 -30.96 4.14 -45.92
N ALA A 177 -31.28 2.91 -46.33
CA ALA A 177 -30.66 1.69 -45.80
C ALA A 177 -29.17 1.60 -46.14
N GLU A 178 -28.79 1.89 -47.38
CA GLU A 178 -27.38 1.94 -47.81
C GLU A 178 -26.61 3.02 -47.05
N ALA A 179 -27.19 4.22 -46.89
CA ALA A 179 -26.58 5.29 -46.11
C ALA A 179 -26.36 4.87 -44.65
N TYR A 180 -27.30 4.15 -44.03
CA TYR A 180 -27.13 3.64 -42.67
C TYR A 180 -26.03 2.58 -42.58
N GLU A 181 -25.93 1.66 -43.54
CA GLU A 181 -24.88 0.63 -43.57
C GLU A 181 -23.48 1.24 -43.75
N VAL A 182 -23.36 2.30 -44.54
CA VAL A 182 -22.10 3.05 -44.71
C VAL A 182 -21.76 3.85 -43.46
N LEU A 183 -22.73 4.50 -42.81
CA LEU A 183 -22.50 5.35 -41.64
C LEU A 183 -22.30 4.55 -40.33
N GLY A 184 -22.92 3.38 -40.21
CA GLY A 184 -22.82 2.51 -39.03
C GLY A 184 -21.49 1.75 -38.94
N ASN A 185 -20.76 1.59 -40.05
CA ASN A 185 -19.46 0.93 -40.07
C ASN A 185 -18.34 1.93 -40.34
N GLU A 186 -17.45 2.12 -39.36
CA GLU A 186 -16.38 3.12 -39.42
C GLU A 186 -15.43 2.92 -40.62
N ALA A 187 -15.16 1.68 -41.02
CA ALA A 187 -14.29 1.39 -42.17
C ALA A 187 -14.98 1.76 -43.49
N ARG A 188 -16.27 1.47 -43.64
CA ARG A 188 -17.05 1.85 -44.81
C ARG A 188 -17.26 3.36 -44.91
N ARG A 189 -17.54 4.01 -43.77
CA ARG A 189 -17.63 5.47 -43.66
C ARG A 189 -16.33 6.15 -44.11
N ARG A 190 -15.18 5.65 -43.64
CA ARG A 190 -13.86 6.14 -44.07
C ARG A 190 -13.62 5.94 -45.57
N ALA A 191 -13.92 4.76 -46.12
CA ALA A 191 -13.78 4.48 -47.55
C ALA A 191 -14.73 5.30 -48.45
N TYR A 192 -15.91 5.63 -47.94
CA TYR A 192 -16.84 6.54 -48.62
C TYR A 192 -16.31 7.99 -48.59
N ASN A 193 -15.85 8.46 -47.43
CA ASN A 193 -15.29 9.80 -47.27
C ASN A 193 -14.02 10.01 -48.12
N SER A 194 -13.12 9.03 -48.19
CA SER A 194 -11.89 9.12 -49.00
C SER A 194 -12.20 9.17 -50.50
N ARG A 195 -13.14 8.32 -50.98
CA ARG A 195 -13.63 8.38 -52.37
C ARG A 195 -14.21 9.76 -52.66
N ARG A 196 -15.07 10.29 -51.78
CA ARG A 196 -15.69 11.61 -51.93
C ARG A 196 -14.67 12.75 -51.98
N GLN A 197 -13.61 12.69 -51.17
CA GLN A 197 -12.52 13.66 -51.22
C GLN A 197 -11.74 13.59 -52.54
N GLY A 198 -11.46 12.38 -53.04
CA GLY A 198 -10.82 12.17 -54.35
C GLY A 198 -11.65 12.72 -55.52
N TRP A 199 -12.98 12.59 -55.48
CA TRP A 199 -13.88 13.21 -56.46
C TRP A 199 -13.83 14.75 -56.44
N ARG A 200 -13.82 15.36 -55.24
CA ARG A 200 -13.70 16.82 -55.09
C ARG A 200 -12.36 17.34 -55.60
N GLN A 201 -11.27 16.61 -55.33
CA GLN A 201 -9.94 17.03 -55.77
C GLN A 201 -9.80 16.95 -57.31
N ARG A 202 -10.39 15.92 -57.94
CA ARG A 202 -10.46 15.83 -59.42
C ARG A 202 -11.35 16.91 -60.03
N GLN A 203 -12.46 17.27 -59.38
CA GLN A 203 -13.32 18.34 -59.86
C GLN A 203 -12.66 19.73 -59.70
N ALA A 204 -11.83 19.92 -58.67
CA ALA A 204 -11.04 21.13 -58.47
C ALA A 204 -9.84 21.25 -59.44
N GLN A 205 -9.22 20.14 -59.85
CA GLN A 205 -8.15 20.13 -60.87
C GLN A 205 -8.65 20.07 -62.32
N GLY A 206 -9.90 19.64 -62.56
CA GLY A 206 -10.49 19.51 -63.89
C GLY A 206 -11.18 20.76 -64.44
N GLY A 207 -11.22 21.88 -63.70
CA GLY A 207 -11.94 23.11 -64.07
C GLY A 207 -11.19 24.11 -64.97
N GLY A 208 -10.01 23.75 -65.50
CA GLY A 208 -9.11 24.70 -66.19
C GLY A 208 -9.04 24.63 -67.72
N TRP A 209 -9.77 23.74 -68.41
CA TRP A 209 -9.54 23.48 -69.85
C TRP A 209 -10.70 23.88 -70.79
N ALA A 210 -11.68 24.66 -70.32
CA ALA A 210 -12.85 25.05 -71.12
C ALA A 210 -12.79 26.48 -71.69
N SER A 211 -11.65 26.90 -72.27
CA SER A 211 -11.57 28.17 -73.02
C SER A 211 -10.58 28.21 -74.19
N ALA A 212 -10.04 27.07 -74.66
CA ALA A 212 -9.07 27.07 -75.76
C ALA A 212 -9.33 25.97 -76.81
N GLN A 213 -10.49 25.98 -77.47
CA GLN A 213 -10.61 25.28 -78.77
C GLN A 213 -11.70 25.86 -79.66
N ARG A 214 -11.48 27.09 -80.12
CA ARG A 214 -12.12 27.69 -81.29
C ARG A 214 -11.06 27.92 -82.38
N GLN A 215 -10.42 26.86 -82.90
CA GLN A 215 -9.80 26.85 -84.24
C GLN A 215 -9.15 25.50 -84.58
N GLY A 216 -9.49 24.99 -85.78
CA GLY A 216 -8.82 23.88 -86.48
C GLY A 216 -9.20 22.49 -85.94
N GLY A 217 -9.67 21.51 -86.72
CA GLY A 217 -9.56 21.31 -88.16
C GLY A 217 -9.00 19.90 -88.41
N ARG A 218 -9.79 19.08 -89.14
CA ARG A 218 -9.41 17.89 -89.95
C ARG A 218 -9.19 16.51 -89.27
N GLN A 219 -10.04 15.58 -89.76
CA GLN A 219 -9.74 14.28 -90.37
C GLN A 219 -9.34 13.06 -89.51
N ALA A 220 -9.76 11.89 -90.06
CA ALA A 220 -9.60 10.49 -89.62
C ALA A 220 -10.57 10.08 -88.48
N GLY A 221 -11.64 9.31 -88.68
CA GLY A 221 -11.88 8.21 -89.63
C GLY A 221 -11.22 6.94 -89.10
N TRP A 222 -12.02 5.98 -88.58
CA TRP A 222 -11.93 4.51 -88.73
C TRP A 222 -13.00 3.82 -87.84
N ASP A 223 -13.81 3.01 -88.52
CA ASP A 223 -14.34 1.70 -88.13
C ASP A 223 -15.45 1.51 -87.08
N THR A 224 -16.64 1.47 -87.67
CA THR A 224 -17.78 0.61 -87.35
C THR A 224 -17.48 -0.90 -87.51
N GLY A 225 -17.83 -1.69 -86.49
CA GLY A 225 -18.04 -3.14 -86.53
C GLY A 225 -17.94 -3.70 -85.11
N GLY A 226 -18.93 -4.34 -84.48
CA GLY A 226 -19.81 -5.42 -84.92
C GLY A 226 -19.62 -6.59 -83.93
N ARG A 227 -20.70 -7.34 -83.62
CA ARG A 227 -20.83 -8.50 -82.68
C ARG A 227 -21.06 -8.12 -81.20
N GLY A 228 -22.14 -8.51 -80.51
CA GLY A 228 -23.02 -9.68 -80.67
C GLY A 228 -22.40 -10.91 -80.00
N GLY A 229 -22.72 -11.15 -78.72
CA GLY A 229 -22.24 -12.35 -78.01
C GLY A 229 -22.56 -12.42 -76.52
N SER A 230 -23.45 -13.37 -76.17
CA SER A 230 -23.47 -14.19 -74.94
C SER A 230 -23.73 -13.53 -73.57
N SER A 231 -25.00 -13.55 -73.18
CA SER A 231 -25.57 -13.31 -71.85
C SER A 231 -25.52 -14.53 -70.90
N SER A 232 -24.44 -15.32 -70.91
CA SER A 232 -24.37 -16.56 -70.10
C SER A 232 -23.13 -16.71 -69.20
N SER A 233 -22.23 -15.72 -69.15
CA SER A 233 -20.99 -15.82 -68.36
C SER A 233 -21.00 -15.11 -67.01
N SER A 234 -22.03 -14.32 -66.67
CA SER A 234 -22.09 -13.61 -65.37
C SER A 234 -22.55 -14.49 -64.22
N SER A 235 -23.25 -15.62 -64.47
CA SER A 235 -23.74 -16.50 -63.40
C SER A 235 -22.64 -17.42 -62.83
N SER A 236 -21.65 -17.79 -63.64
CA SER A 236 -20.55 -18.68 -63.22
C SER A 236 -19.51 -17.97 -62.35
N TYR A 237 -19.25 -16.67 -62.54
CA TYR A 237 -18.33 -15.90 -61.70
C TYR A 237 -18.87 -15.67 -60.28
N TRP A 238 -20.17 -15.41 -60.11
CA TRP A 238 -20.78 -15.25 -58.78
C TRP A 238 -20.81 -16.56 -58.00
N ASN A 239 -21.10 -17.69 -58.65
CA ASN A 239 -21.06 -19.00 -58.00
C ASN A 239 -19.64 -19.39 -57.58
N HIS A 240 -18.62 -19.10 -58.40
CA HIS A 240 -17.23 -19.40 -58.03
C HIS A 240 -16.75 -18.57 -56.82
N GLN A 241 -17.15 -17.30 -56.73
CA GLN A 241 -16.77 -16.45 -55.61
C GLN A 241 -17.48 -16.82 -54.30
N GLN A 242 -18.74 -17.27 -54.38
CA GLN A 242 -19.47 -17.76 -53.21
C GLN A 242 -18.92 -19.11 -52.70
N GLN A 243 -18.48 -19.97 -53.61
CA GLN A 243 -17.90 -21.28 -53.25
C GLN A 243 -16.52 -21.14 -52.59
N GLN A 244 -15.70 -20.16 -53.00
CA GLN A 244 -14.42 -19.87 -52.35
C GLN A 244 -14.60 -19.31 -50.93
N GLN A 245 -15.63 -18.49 -50.68
CA GLN A 245 -15.91 -18.01 -49.32
C GLN A 245 -16.34 -19.15 -48.39
N GLN A 246 -17.18 -20.08 -48.86
CA GLN A 246 -17.59 -21.23 -48.04
C GLN A 246 -16.43 -22.19 -47.71
N GLN A 247 -15.46 -22.34 -48.61
CA GLN A 247 -14.25 -23.13 -48.33
C GLN A 247 -13.37 -22.45 -47.28
N HIS A 248 -13.23 -21.11 -47.32
CA HIS A 248 -12.49 -20.38 -46.28
C HIS A 248 -13.14 -20.52 -44.89
N TYR A 249 -14.46 -20.41 -44.79
CA TYR A 249 -15.16 -20.59 -43.51
C TYR A 249 -15.00 -22.00 -42.92
N ARG A 250 -14.98 -23.05 -43.76
CA ARG A 250 -14.74 -24.43 -43.29
C ARG A 250 -13.30 -24.64 -42.82
N HIS A 251 -12.33 -24.04 -43.52
CA HIS A 251 -10.92 -24.16 -43.16
C HIS A 251 -10.62 -23.44 -41.84
N ASP A 252 -11.23 -22.28 -41.60
CA ASP A 252 -11.12 -21.56 -40.33
C ASP A 252 -11.80 -22.32 -39.18
N GLN A 253 -12.99 -22.90 -39.38
CA GLN A 253 -13.65 -23.71 -38.34
C GLN A 253 -12.81 -24.94 -37.92
N GLN A 254 -12.15 -25.60 -38.87
CA GLN A 254 -11.27 -26.73 -38.55
C GLN A 254 -10.01 -26.28 -37.81
N ARG A 255 -9.48 -25.08 -38.12
CA ARG A 255 -8.35 -24.48 -37.41
C ARG A 255 -8.70 -24.09 -35.98
N TRP A 256 -9.92 -23.59 -35.76
CA TRP A 256 -10.45 -23.31 -34.42
C TRP A 256 -10.61 -24.60 -33.59
N GLN A 257 -11.17 -25.67 -34.16
CA GLN A 257 -11.32 -26.94 -33.43
C GLN A 257 -9.97 -27.62 -33.10
N GLN A 258 -8.97 -27.51 -33.98
CA GLN A 258 -7.63 -28.05 -33.70
C GLN A 258 -6.86 -27.22 -32.67
N GLN A 259 -7.12 -25.91 -32.56
CA GLN A 259 -6.53 -25.07 -31.51
C GLN A 259 -7.22 -25.25 -30.14
N GLU A 260 -8.51 -25.61 -30.11
CA GLU A 260 -9.23 -25.90 -28.85
C GLU A 260 -8.93 -27.30 -28.29
N GLY A 261 -8.50 -28.26 -29.12
CA GLY A 261 -8.02 -29.57 -28.66
C GLY A 261 -6.68 -29.55 -27.91
N GLY A 262 -5.97 -28.42 -27.92
CA GLY A 262 -4.66 -28.22 -27.28
C GLY A 262 -4.69 -27.44 -25.95
N GLY A 263 -5.85 -27.28 -25.31
CA GLY A 263 -6.05 -26.55 -24.05
C GLY A 263 -5.47 -27.23 -22.79
N GLY A 264 -4.23 -27.74 -22.85
CA GLY A 264 -3.58 -28.53 -21.80
C GLY A 264 -2.81 -27.72 -20.75
N ALA A 265 -3.45 -26.77 -20.05
CA ALA A 265 -2.94 -26.27 -18.76
C ALA A 265 -4.02 -25.54 -17.96
N TRP A 266 -4.69 -24.57 -18.57
CA TRP A 266 -5.59 -23.67 -17.87
C TRP A 266 -7.02 -24.21 -17.67
N GLY A 267 -7.49 -25.09 -18.57
CA GLY A 267 -8.82 -25.71 -18.45
C GLY A 267 -8.97 -26.65 -17.24
N ARG A 268 -7.89 -27.33 -16.84
CA ARG A 268 -7.87 -28.20 -15.65
C ARG A 268 -7.87 -27.41 -14.34
N VAL A 269 -7.30 -26.20 -14.33
CA VAL A 269 -7.28 -25.34 -13.14
C VAL A 269 -8.68 -24.81 -12.83
N TRP A 270 -9.42 -24.38 -13.85
CA TRP A 270 -10.77 -23.84 -13.64
C TRP A 270 -11.82 -24.91 -13.29
N SER A 271 -11.73 -26.12 -13.86
CA SER A 271 -12.65 -27.21 -13.48
C SER A 271 -12.42 -27.72 -12.05
N GLN A 272 -11.21 -27.56 -11.50
CA GLN A 272 -10.88 -27.92 -10.12
C GLN A 272 -11.37 -26.88 -9.09
N TRP A 273 -11.51 -25.61 -9.51
CA TRP A 273 -12.02 -24.53 -8.66
C TRP A 273 -13.56 -24.48 -8.62
N GLY A 274 -14.24 -24.94 -9.67
CA GLY A 274 -15.68 -24.72 -9.86
C GLY A 274 -16.67 -25.55 -9.01
N ARG A 275 -16.26 -26.60 -8.28
CA ARG A 275 -17.22 -27.45 -7.53
C ARG A 275 -16.80 -27.94 -6.13
N GLY A 276 -15.93 -27.20 -5.44
CA GLY A 276 -15.61 -27.48 -4.02
C GLY A 276 -14.14 -27.42 -3.64
N GLY A 277 -13.26 -27.06 -4.58
CA GLY A 277 -11.82 -26.94 -4.34
C GLY A 277 -11.46 -25.83 -3.35
N TRP A 278 -12.21 -24.73 -3.30
CA TRP A 278 -11.91 -23.60 -2.42
C TRP A 278 -12.12 -23.94 -0.93
N VAL A 279 -13.14 -24.74 -0.59
CA VAL A 279 -13.39 -25.18 0.80
C VAL A 279 -12.31 -26.14 1.28
N ALA A 280 -11.85 -27.04 0.40
CA ALA A 280 -10.76 -27.97 0.72
C ALA A 280 -9.39 -27.27 0.80
N ALA A 281 -9.17 -26.21 0.01
CA ALA A 281 -7.97 -25.38 0.05
C ALA A 281 -7.90 -24.51 1.32
N LEU A 282 -9.03 -23.94 1.75
CA LEU A 282 -9.10 -23.19 3.03
C LEU A 282 -8.77 -24.09 4.23
N ARG A 283 -9.19 -25.36 4.20
CA ARG A 283 -9.01 -26.29 5.32
C ARG A 283 -7.59 -26.85 5.48
N ARG A 284 -6.73 -26.75 4.45
CA ARG A 284 -5.34 -27.25 4.49
C ARG A 284 -4.30 -26.18 4.82
N GLY A 285 -4.64 -24.89 4.75
CA GLY A 285 -3.70 -23.78 4.98
C GLY A 285 -3.94 -22.98 6.26
N MET A 286 -5.14 -23.01 6.82
CA MET A 286 -5.50 -22.19 7.98
C MET A 286 -5.40 -23.00 9.27
N GLY A 287 -4.44 -22.63 10.13
CA GLY A 287 -4.40 -23.13 11.51
C GLY A 287 -5.70 -22.76 12.26
N PRO A 288 -6.03 -23.45 13.36
CA PRO A 288 -7.28 -23.23 14.10
C PRO A 288 -7.49 -21.78 14.58
N ALA A 289 -6.40 -21.05 14.86
CA ALA A 289 -6.45 -19.63 15.20
C ALA A 289 -6.87 -18.74 14.01
N ASP A 290 -6.43 -19.09 12.81
CA ASP A 290 -6.71 -18.33 11.59
C ASP A 290 -8.16 -18.52 11.13
N LEU A 291 -8.70 -19.73 11.37
CA LEU A 291 -10.10 -20.05 11.13
C LEU A 291 -11.04 -19.32 12.09
N ALA A 292 -10.65 -19.16 13.36
CA ALA A 292 -11.39 -18.36 14.34
C ALA A 292 -11.39 -16.86 13.96
N PHE A 293 -10.26 -16.33 13.49
CA PHE A 293 -10.16 -14.94 13.04
C PHE A 293 -11.04 -14.65 11.82
N HIS A 294 -11.01 -15.51 10.80
CA HIS A 294 -11.85 -15.33 9.60
C HIS A 294 -13.33 -15.57 9.89
N ALA A 295 -13.67 -16.50 10.79
CA ALA A 295 -15.05 -16.68 11.26
C ALA A 295 -15.56 -15.46 12.03
N ALA A 296 -14.71 -14.79 12.81
CA ALA A 296 -15.05 -13.56 13.53
C ALA A 296 -15.27 -12.38 12.57
N ILE A 297 -14.45 -12.24 11.52
CA ILE A 297 -14.64 -11.20 10.50
C ILE A 297 -15.91 -11.49 9.67
N GLY A 298 -16.13 -12.74 9.26
CA GLY A 298 -17.32 -13.14 8.52
C GLY A 298 -18.61 -12.91 9.31
N SER A 299 -18.61 -13.22 10.61
CA SER A 299 -19.77 -12.98 11.48
C SER A 299 -20.02 -11.50 11.76
N LEU A 300 -18.97 -10.68 11.86
CA LEU A 300 -19.10 -9.21 11.96
C LEU A 300 -19.68 -8.58 10.69
N LEU A 301 -19.27 -9.03 9.50
CA LEU A 301 -19.79 -8.49 8.24
C LEU A 301 -21.26 -8.89 8.01
N VAL A 302 -21.61 -10.15 8.28
CA VAL A 302 -23.01 -10.61 8.16
C VAL A 302 -23.89 -9.99 9.25
N GLY A 303 -23.39 -9.93 10.49
CA GLY A 303 -24.09 -9.29 11.61
C GLY A 303 -24.28 -7.78 11.39
N GLY A 304 -23.27 -7.10 10.85
CA GLY A 304 -23.33 -5.69 10.50
C GLY A 304 -24.33 -5.38 9.39
N LEU A 305 -24.49 -6.26 8.39
CA LEU A 305 -25.51 -6.11 7.35
C LEU A 305 -26.94 -6.32 7.88
N VAL A 306 -27.14 -7.33 8.75
CA VAL A 306 -28.47 -7.61 9.33
C VAL A 306 -28.89 -6.52 10.32
N LEU A 307 -27.98 -6.07 11.18
CA LEU A 307 -28.26 -5.02 12.17
C LEU A 307 -28.27 -3.61 11.54
N GLY A 308 -27.50 -3.39 10.49
CA GLY A 308 -27.48 -2.12 9.75
C GLY A 308 -28.78 -1.86 8.98
N GLY A 309 -29.38 -2.91 8.41
CA GLY A 309 -30.68 -2.80 7.74
C GLY A 309 -31.81 -2.39 8.70
N THR A 310 -31.89 -3.06 9.86
CA THR A 310 -32.93 -2.75 10.85
C THR A 310 -32.71 -1.40 11.53
N ALA A 311 -31.46 -1.04 11.86
CA ALA A 311 -31.15 0.28 12.43
C ALA A 311 -31.41 1.42 11.42
N GLY A 312 -31.12 1.18 10.13
CA GLY A 312 -31.38 2.14 9.05
C GLY A 312 -32.88 2.43 8.88
N ASP A 313 -33.71 1.39 8.91
CA ASP A 313 -35.17 1.54 8.80
C ASP A 313 -35.77 2.30 9.99
N TYR A 314 -35.27 2.07 11.21
CA TYR A 314 -35.70 2.82 12.39
C TYR A 314 -35.28 4.29 12.35
N LEU A 315 -34.05 4.58 11.89
CA LEU A 315 -33.55 5.94 11.72
C LEU A 315 -34.34 6.71 10.65
N TRP A 316 -34.60 6.08 9.49
CA TRP A 316 -35.40 6.66 8.42
C TRP A 316 -36.85 6.93 8.84
N ALA A 317 -37.49 5.97 9.53
CA ALA A 317 -38.83 6.15 10.08
C ALA A 317 -38.90 7.21 11.20
N SER A 318 -37.80 7.44 11.94
CA SER A 318 -37.73 8.54 12.91
C SER A 318 -37.56 9.90 12.24
N ALA A 319 -36.76 9.99 11.18
CA ALA A 319 -36.49 11.23 10.47
C ALA A 319 -37.72 11.70 9.67
N ASN A 320 -38.50 10.78 9.12
CA ASN A 320 -39.68 11.10 8.31
C ASN A 320 -41.00 11.20 9.08
N ARG A 321 -40.97 11.16 10.43
CA ARG A 321 -42.18 11.17 11.28
C ARG A 321 -42.97 12.49 11.29
N GLY A 322 -42.67 13.42 10.39
CA GLY A 322 -43.39 14.69 10.23
C GLY A 322 -43.68 15.12 8.78
N VAL A 323 -43.38 14.29 7.77
CA VAL A 323 -43.44 14.71 6.35
C VAL A 323 -44.66 14.16 5.60
N SER A 324 -45.41 13.19 6.14
CA SER A 324 -46.50 12.53 5.43
C SER A 324 -47.88 13.18 5.62
N ALA A 325 -47.98 14.50 5.48
CA ALA A 325 -49.26 15.18 5.34
C ALA A 325 -49.20 16.15 4.16
N VAL A 326 -48.95 15.60 2.95
CA VAL A 326 -49.31 16.30 1.72
C VAL A 326 -50.80 16.03 1.50
N PRO A 327 -51.67 17.05 1.50
CA PRO A 327 -53.10 16.84 1.26
C PRO A 327 -53.33 16.29 -0.15
N ASP A 328 -54.09 15.21 -0.24
CA ASP A 328 -54.60 14.65 -1.49
C ASP A 328 -55.48 15.69 -2.21
N GLY A 329 -54.90 16.52 -3.07
CA GLY A 329 -55.66 17.56 -3.78
C GLY A 329 -54.91 18.50 -4.72
N MET A 330 -53.57 18.42 -4.83
CA MET A 330 -52.81 19.26 -5.75
C MET A 330 -52.00 18.42 -6.74
N TRP A 331 -52.70 17.84 -7.71
CA TRP A 331 -52.10 17.45 -8.98
C TRP A 331 -52.98 18.02 -10.08
N TRP A 332 -52.52 19.12 -10.68
CA TRP A 332 -52.95 19.60 -11.98
C TRP A 332 -51.90 19.20 -13.01
#